data_AF-A0A2N3HVF5-F1
#
_entry.id   AF-A0A2N3HVF5-F1
#
_cell.length_a   1.000
_cell.length_b   1.000
_cell.length_c   1.000
_cell.angle_alpha   90.00
_cell.angle_beta   90.00
_cell.angle_gamma   90.00
#
_symmetry.space_group_name_H-M   'P 1'
#
loop_
_entity.id
_entity.type
_entity.pdbx_description
1 polymer ?
#
loop_
_entity_poly.entity_id
_entity_poly.type
_entity_poly.pdbx_seq_one_letter_code
_entity_poly.pdbx_strand_id
1 'polypeptide(L)'
;MESNENSTIDREQKNNPLHGVKLAEILEFLVAYYGWKELGSMIKINCFTSDPSIKSSLKFLRKTPWAREKVEGLYLKCVRKH
;
A
#
# COMPACT_ATOMS: atom_id res chain seq x y z
N MET A 1 4.73 25.69 18.72
CA MET A 1 5.41 24.37 18.73
C MET A 1 4.96 23.61 17.52
N GLU A 2 5.94 23.21 16.70
CA GLU A 2 5.79 22.62 15.37
C GLU A 2 4.65 21.60 15.22
N SER A 3 3.92 21.72 14.11
CA SER A 3 3.38 20.56 13.40
C SER A 3 3.82 20.71 11.95
N ASN A 4 5.05 20.25 11.75
CA ASN A 4 5.80 20.27 10.51
C ASN A 4 5.05 19.56 9.39
N GLU A 5 5.06 20.19 8.23
CA GLU A 5 4.51 19.74 6.96
C GLU A 5 5.05 18.35 6.57
N ASN A 6 4.16 17.47 6.15
CA ASN A 6 4.44 16.53 5.07
C ASN A 6 3.14 16.20 4.31
N SER A 7 2.82 17.09 3.36
CA SER A 7 2.55 16.79 1.95
C SER A 7 1.78 15.51 1.58
N THR A 8 0.51 15.72 1.17
CA THR A 8 -0.21 15.16 0.00
C THR A 8 -0.26 13.61 -0.15
N ILE A 9 -1.40 12.98 -0.46
CA ILE A 9 -2.04 12.95 -1.79
C ILE A 9 -3.45 12.30 -1.65
N ASP A 10 -4.45 13.03 -2.14
CA ASP A 10 -5.66 12.60 -2.85
C ASP A 10 -6.67 11.62 -2.19
N ARG A 11 -7.75 12.19 -1.64
CA ARG A 11 -9.01 11.47 -1.34
C ARG A 11 -10.05 11.63 -2.47
N GLU A 12 -9.65 11.74 -3.73
CA GLU A 12 -10.59 11.96 -4.84
C GLU A 12 -10.21 11.25 -6.14
N GLN A 13 -10.20 9.91 -6.14
CA GLN A 13 -10.57 9.16 -7.35
C GLN A 13 -11.96 8.55 -7.19
N LYS A 14 -12.94 9.46 -7.26
CA LYS A 14 -14.30 9.19 -7.74
C LYS A 14 -14.20 8.46 -9.09
N ASN A 15 -14.82 7.28 -9.16
CA ASN A 15 -15.08 6.48 -10.37
C ASN A 15 -13.89 5.68 -10.94
N ASN A 16 -13.83 4.37 -10.65
CA ASN A 16 -13.94 3.37 -11.74
C ASN A 16 -14.23 1.96 -11.17
N PRO A 17 -15.24 1.23 -11.71
CA PRO A 17 -15.76 0.05 -11.01
C PRO A 17 -14.95 -1.24 -11.19
N LEU A 18 -14.16 -1.44 -12.25
CA LEU A 18 -13.66 -2.80 -12.57
C LEU A 18 -12.39 -2.87 -13.46
N HIS A 19 -11.56 -1.82 -13.59
CA HIS A 19 -10.51 -1.84 -14.62
C HIS A 19 -9.08 -2.12 -14.09
N GLY A 20 -8.66 -3.40 -14.14
CA GLY A 20 -7.24 -3.81 -14.17
C GLY A 20 -6.38 -3.37 -12.98
N VAL A 21 -6.56 -4.06 -11.85
CA VAL A 21 -5.91 -3.72 -10.57
C VAL A 21 -4.39 -3.63 -10.71
N LYS A 22 -3.85 -2.42 -10.54
CA LYS A 22 -2.40 -2.18 -10.57
C LYS A 22 -1.81 -2.46 -9.18
N LEU A 23 -0.52 -2.78 -9.11
CA LEU A 23 0.18 -2.93 -7.82
C LEU A 23 0.06 -1.68 -6.92
N ALA A 24 -0.07 -0.49 -7.53
CA ALA A 24 -0.37 0.76 -6.84
C ALA A 24 -1.73 0.70 -6.13
N GLU A 25 -2.79 0.40 -6.88
CA GLU A 25 -4.16 0.23 -6.34
C GLU A 25 -4.22 -0.82 -5.24
N ILE A 26 -3.56 -1.97 -5.45
CA ILE A 26 -3.49 -3.03 -4.44
C ILE A 26 -2.90 -2.50 -3.13
N LEU A 27 -1.76 -1.82 -3.24
CA LEU A 27 -1.08 -1.27 -2.08
C LEU A 27 -1.91 -0.17 -1.42
N GLU A 28 -2.50 0.74 -2.20
CA GLU A 28 -3.36 1.82 -1.70
C GLU A 28 -4.59 1.26 -0.98
N PHE A 29 -5.24 0.24 -1.54
CA PHE A 29 -6.37 -0.44 -0.90
C PHE A 29 -5.95 -1.07 0.45
N LEU A 30 -4.83 -1.80 0.47
CA LEU A 30 -4.36 -2.44 1.69
C LEU A 30 -3.91 -1.43 2.74
N VAL A 31 -3.30 -0.32 2.34
CA VAL A 31 -2.93 0.78 3.23
C VAL A 31 -4.18 1.49 3.75
N ALA A 32 -5.21 1.67 2.93
CA ALA A 32 -6.47 2.26 3.37
C ALA A 32 -7.24 1.33 4.33
N TYR A 33 -7.17 0.02 4.13
CA TYR A 33 -7.89 -0.96 4.94
C TYR A 33 -7.18 -1.31 6.25
N TYR A 34 -5.87 -1.58 6.20
CA TYR A 34 -5.07 -2.00 7.36
C TYR A 34 -4.18 -0.88 7.93
N GLY A 35 -3.70 0.03 7.09
CA GLY A 35 -2.69 1.00 7.46
C GLY A 35 -1.25 0.45 7.42
N TRP A 36 -0.29 1.38 7.45
CA TRP A 36 1.13 1.05 7.32
C TRP A 36 1.69 0.20 8.46
N LYS A 37 1.21 0.39 9.69
CA LYS A 37 1.66 -0.39 10.86
C LYS A 37 1.31 -1.88 10.74
N GLU A 38 0.07 -2.18 10.39
CA GLU A 38 -0.41 -3.55 10.19
C GLU A 38 0.28 -4.20 9.00
N LEU A 39 0.43 -3.47 7.89
CA LEU A 39 1.18 -3.94 6.73
C LEU A 39 2.64 -4.25 7.05
N GLY A 40 3.32 -3.41 7.84
CA GLY A 40 4.69 -3.66 8.31
C GLY A 40 4.79 -4.85 9.27
N SER A 41 3.72 -5.15 10.01
CA SER A 41 3.64 -6.34 10.88
C SER A 41 3.45 -7.62 10.07
N MET A 42 2.57 -7.59 9.06
CA MET A 42 2.31 -8.72 8.15
C MET A 42 3.46 -8.96 7.17
N ILE A 43 4.02 -7.90 6.63
CA ILE A 43 5.12 -7.87 5.69
C ILE A 43 6.23 -7.12 6.39
N LYS A 44 7.10 -7.85 7.09
CA LYS A 44 8.25 -7.32 7.83
C LYS A 44 9.30 -6.68 6.91
N ILE A 45 8.94 -5.56 6.29
CA ILE A 45 9.80 -4.73 5.46
C ILE A 45 9.92 -3.34 6.08
N ASN A 46 11.15 -2.86 6.16
CA ASN A 46 11.44 -1.53 6.71
C ASN A 46 10.82 -0.40 5.87
N CYS A 47 10.44 -0.69 4.62
CA CYS A 47 9.82 0.28 3.74
C CYS A 47 8.51 0.86 4.34
N PHE A 48 7.74 0.06 5.07
CA PHE A 48 6.48 0.51 5.65
C PHE A 48 6.63 1.20 7.02
N THR A 49 7.81 1.11 7.65
CA THR A 49 8.06 1.66 8.99
C THR A 49 8.95 2.90 8.96
N SER A 50 9.89 3.01 8.01
CA SER A 50 10.81 4.15 7.91
C SER A 50 10.35 5.26 6.95
N ASP A 51 9.75 4.91 5.80
CA ASP A 51 9.28 5.90 4.81
C ASP A 51 7.95 5.42 4.19
N PRO A 52 6.85 5.47 4.97
CA PRO A 52 5.54 4.95 4.55
C PRO A 52 4.92 5.84 3.47
N SER A 53 5.37 5.64 2.22
CA SER A 53 4.85 6.30 1.02
C SER A 53 4.54 5.28 -0.05
N ILE A 54 3.45 5.51 -0.80
CA ILE A 54 3.05 4.66 -1.93
C ILE A 54 4.17 4.59 -2.98
N LYS A 55 4.81 5.72 -3.30
CA LYS A 55 5.88 5.77 -4.32
C LYS A 55 7.14 5.01 -3.89
N SER A 56 7.59 5.23 -2.66
CA SER A 56 8.75 4.52 -2.07
C SER A 56 8.49 3.02 -1.99
N SER A 57 7.30 2.65 -1.54
CA SER A 57 6.84 1.26 -1.47
C SER A 57 6.78 0.60 -2.84
N LEU A 58 6.20 1.23 -3.85
CA LEU A 58 6.17 0.68 -5.21
C LEU A 58 7.57 0.50 -5.81
N LYS A 59 8.48 1.44 -5.56
CA LYS A 59 9.89 1.31 -5.97
C LYS A 59 10.56 0.12 -5.28
N PHE A 60 10.26 -0.10 -4.00
CA PHE A 60 10.76 -1.26 -3.24
C PHE A 60 10.16 -2.57 -3.77
N LEU A 61 8.84 -2.66 -3.94
CA LEU A 61 8.14 -3.84 -4.48
C LEU A 61 8.56 -4.16 -5.92
N ARG A 62 9.09 -3.19 -6.67
CA ARG A 62 9.73 -3.45 -7.99
C ARG A 62 11.09 -4.10 -7.89
N LYS A 63 11.87 -3.79 -6.86
CA LYS A 63 13.20 -4.38 -6.61
C LYS A 63 13.13 -5.69 -5.83
N THR A 64 12.05 -5.91 -5.09
CA THR A 64 11.90 -7.03 -4.15
C THR A 64 10.66 -7.86 -4.52
N PRO A 65 10.81 -8.84 -5.42
CA PRO A 65 9.67 -9.59 -5.97
C PRO A 65 8.89 -10.37 -4.90
N TRP A 66 9.58 -10.99 -3.93
CA TRP A 66 8.90 -11.72 -2.84
C TRP A 66 7.98 -10.82 -2.01
N ALA A 67 8.32 -9.53 -1.85
CA ALA A 67 7.50 -8.58 -1.12
C ALA A 67 6.24 -8.20 -1.92
N ARG A 68 6.39 -8.08 -3.25
CA ARG A 68 5.25 -7.89 -4.15
C ARG A 68 4.26 -9.06 -4.04
N GLU A 69 4.75 -10.29 -4.13
CA GLU A 69 3.89 -11.48 -4.02
C GLU A 69 3.15 -11.53 -2.67
N LYS A 70 3.78 -11.08 -1.58
CA LYS A 70 3.13 -10.96 -0.27
C LYS A 70 2.01 -9.94 -0.27
N VAL A 71 2.23 -8.76 -0.86
CA VAL A 71 1.23 -7.69 -0.99
C VAL A 71 0.05 -8.17 -1.84
N GLU A 72 0.31 -8.76 -3.00
CA GLU A 72 -0.73 -9.32 -3.89
C GLU A 72 -1.50 -10.46 -3.22
N GLY A 73 -0.80 -11.37 -2.54
CA GLY A 73 -1.43 -12.45 -1.78
C GLY A 73 -2.30 -11.95 -0.62
N LEU A 74 -1.90 -10.85 0.03
CA LEU A 74 -2.71 -10.20 1.07
C LEU A 74 -4.00 -9.62 0.48
N TYR A 75 -3.89 -8.95 -0.67
CA TYR A 75 -5.04 -8.39 -1.37
C TYR A 75 -6.03 -9.46 -1.82
N LEU A 76 -5.55 -10.57 -2.39
CA LEU A 76 -6.41 -11.70 -2.75
C LEU A 76 -7.15 -12.26 -1.53
N LYS A 77 -6.49 -12.31 -0.36
CA LYS A 77 -7.15 -12.73 0.89
C LYS A 77 -8.22 -11.75 1.35
N CYS A 78 -7.98 -10.44 1.21
CA CYS A 78 -8.98 -9.40 1.50
C CYS A 78 -10.19 -9.52 0.58
N VAL A 79 -9.97 -9.54 -0.73
CA VAL A 79 -11.03 -9.57 -1.74
C VAL A 79 -11.81 -10.88 -1.68
N ARG A 80 -11.17 -12.03 -1.42
CA ARG A 80 -11.86 -13.32 -1.31
C ARG A 80 -12.75 -13.44 -0.06
N LYS A 81 -12.53 -12.60 0.96
CA LYS A 81 -13.33 -12.60 2.20
C LYS A 81 -14.57 -11.70 2.11
N HIS A 82 -14.75 -10.98 1.01
CA HIS A 82 -15.84 -10.06 0.75
C HIS A 82 -16.69 -10.59 -0.41
#